data_AF-A0A6A4ZVG4-F1
#
_entry.id   AF-A0A6A4ZVG4-F1
#
_cell.length_a   1.000
_cell.length_b   1.000
_cell.length_c   1.000
_cell.angle_alpha   90.00
_cell.angle_beta   90.00
_cell.angle_gamma   90.00
#
_symmetry.space_group_name_H-M   'P 1'
#
loop_
_entity.id
_entity.type
_entity.pdbx_description
1 polymer ?
#
loop_
_entity_poly.entity_id
_entity_poly.type
_entity_poly.pdbx_seq_one_letter_code
_entity_poly.pdbx_strand_id
1 'polypeptide(L)'
;MKQMLRDVGVGHVKVGAVQTDGSWFGGWKLAQECDIMGVNIHPFFGGSPSDPFGALVDRWNSVHSWYGDKLVLAEIGWPTDGGTSDGHVPSMDMALKLFNQVNAAVKRGMFGDLPAYFMFHDNPNKVDFEKSFGLAWANAQWKFDFSALNP
;
A
#
# COMPACT_ATOMS: atom_id res chain seq x y z
N MET A 1 7.40 22.61 -6.41
CA MET A 1 6.59 21.74 -7.28
C MET A 1 5.23 22.35 -7.63
N LYS A 2 4.30 22.57 -6.68
CA LYS A 2 2.96 23.12 -6.99
C LYS A 2 2.97 24.39 -7.84
N GLN A 3 3.83 25.36 -7.50
CA GLN A 3 3.95 26.59 -8.29
C GLN A 3 4.45 26.30 -9.70
N MET A 4 5.49 25.47 -9.85
CA MET A 4 6.02 25.08 -11.16
C MET A 4 4.96 24.44 -12.06
N LEU A 5 4.08 23.60 -11.50
CA LEU A 5 2.97 22.99 -12.24
C LEU A 5 1.92 24.03 -12.67
N ARG A 6 1.62 25.01 -11.81
CA ARG A 6 0.74 26.13 -12.17
C ARG A 6 1.34 27.00 -13.27
N ASP A 7 2.64 27.29 -13.17
CA ASP A 7 3.36 28.16 -14.12
C ASP A 7 3.34 27.59 -15.55
N VAL A 8 3.28 26.26 -15.69
CA VAL A 8 3.21 25.58 -17.00
C VAL A 8 1.79 25.13 -17.38
N GLY A 9 0.75 25.61 -16.69
CA GLY A 9 -0.65 25.37 -17.04
C GLY A 9 -1.23 24.01 -16.64
N VAL A 10 -0.52 23.21 -15.84
CA VAL A 10 -0.95 21.89 -15.34
C VAL A 10 -1.21 21.88 -13.84
N GLY A 11 -1.63 23.02 -13.29
CA GLY A 11 -1.89 23.19 -11.85
C GLY A 11 -3.01 22.30 -11.27
N HIS A 12 -3.74 21.57 -12.13
CA HIS A 12 -4.73 20.57 -11.72
C HIS A 12 -4.09 19.25 -11.26
N VAL A 13 -2.81 19.01 -11.55
CA VAL A 13 -2.07 17.85 -11.06
C VAL A 13 -1.83 18.01 -9.55
N LYS A 14 -2.47 17.14 -8.75
CA LYS A 14 -2.32 17.12 -7.30
C LYS A 14 -0.87 16.80 -6.92
N VAL A 15 -0.29 17.58 -6.01
CA VAL A 15 1.04 17.33 -5.45
C VAL A 15 0.90 16.81 -4.04
N GLY A 16 1.58 15.71 -3.74
CA GLY A 16 1.56 15.07 -2.44
C GLY A 16 2.93 14.61 -1.98
N ALA A 17 2.92 13.98 -0.81
CA ALA A 17 4.02 13.19 -0.29
C ALA A 17 3.48 11.83 0.13
N VAL A 18 4.38 10.85 0.22
CA VAL A 18 4.08 9.51 0.73
C VAL A 18 4.89 9.30 2.01
N GLN A 19 4.26 8.75 3.04
CA GLN A 19 4.90 8.38 4.31
C GLN A 19 4.31 7.06 4.82
N THR A 20 4.93 6.46 5.84
CA THR A 20 4.24 5.42 6.63
C THR A 20 3.16 6.07 7.49
N ASP A 21 2.18 5.28 7.93
CA ASP A 21 1.16 5.71 8.90
C ASP A 21 1.79 6.26 10.20
N GLY A 22 2.87 5.63 10.68
CA GLY A 22 3.62 6.11 11.83
C GLY A 22 4.29 7.48 11.59
N SER A 23 4.87 7.72 10.42
CA SER A 23 5.49 9.01 10.08
C SER A 23 4.46 10.12 9.82
N TRP A 24 3.23 9.76 9.46
CA TRP A 24 2.14 10.73 9.40
C TRP A 24 1.70 11.20 10.80
N PHE A 25 1.97 10.45 11.87
CA PHE A 25 1.90 11.00 13.23
C PHE A 25 3.04 12.00 13.44
N GLY A 26 2.71 13.30 13.53
CA GLY A 26 3.72 14.37 13.56
C GLY A 26 3.94 15.10 12.23
N GLY A 27 3.38 14.57 11.13
CA GLY A 27 3.58 15.09 9.77
C GLY A 27 2.75 16.32 9.39
N TRP A 28 2.12 17.02 10.35
CA TRP A 28 1.05 17.99 10.08
C TRP A 28 1.47 19.14 9.15
N LYS A 29 2.70 19.66 9.31
CA LYS A 29 3.21 20.74 8.46
C LYS A 29 3.35 20.30 7.01
N LEU A 30 3.82 19.06 6.77
CA LEU A 30 3.91 18.51 5.42
C LEU A 30 2.50 18.23 4.85
N ALA A 31 1.59 17.72 5.68
CA ALA A 31 0.20 17.44 5.28
C ALA A 31 -0.55 18.71 4.83
N GLN A 32 -0.28 19.86 5.44
CA GLN A 32 -0.83 21.16 5.03
C GLN A 32 -0.39 21.54 3.61
N GLU A 33 0.85 21.21 3.24
CA GLU A 33 1.40 21.47 1.91
C GLU A 33 0.95 20.45 0.85
N CYS A 34 0.23 19.39 1.21
CA CYS A 34 -0.20 18.33 0.29
C CYS A 34 -1.63 18.56 -0.24
N ASP A 35 -1.83 18.39 -1.55
CA ASP A 35 -3.16 18.25 -2.18
C ASP A 35 -3.72 16.83 -2.00
N ILE A 36 -2.82 15.85 -1.98
CA ILE A 36 -3.10 14.42 -1.78
C ILE A 36 -1.97 13.83 -0.92
N MET A 37 -2.26 12.80 -0.13
CA MET A 37 -1.33 12.22 0.82
C MET A 37 -1.30 10.72 0.64
N GLY A 38 -0.17 10.16 0.24
CA GLY A 38 0.00 8.71 0.17
C GLY A 38 0.39 8.15 1.53
N VAL A 39 -0.14 6.99 1.88
CA VAL A 39 0.29 6.23 3.06
C VAL A 39 0.69 4.81 2.69
N ASN A 40 1.89 4.41 3.11
CA ASN A 40 2.37 3.02 2.99
C ASN A 40 2.03 2.29 4.29
N ILE A 41 1.21 1.24 4.20
CA ILE A 41 0.81 0.42 5.34
C ILE A 41 1.10 -1.03 4.99
N HIS A 42 2.14 -1.59 5.59
CA HIS A 42 2.47 -3.01 5.47
C HIS A 42 2.24 -3.71 6.81
N PRO A 43 1.13 -4.45 6.98
CA PRO A 43 0.87 -5.27 8.17
C PRO A 43 1.97 -6.29 8.46
N PHE A 44 2.73 -6.72 7.45
CA PHE A 44 3.88 -7.62 7.61
C PHE A 44 4.94 -7.10 8.59
N PHE A 45 5.09 -5.78 8.73
CA PHE A 45 6.01 -5.13 9.67
C PHE A 45 5.31 -4.63 10.94
N GLY A 46 4.07 -5.06 11.18
CA GLY A 46 3.21 -4.58 12.25
C GLY A 46 2.98 -5.61 13.35
N GLY A 47 1.84 -5.48 14.02
CA GLY A 47 1.32 -6.52 14.91
C GLY A 47 0.28 -7.40 14.22
N SER A 48 -0.16 -8.44 14.94
CA SER A 48 -1.26 -9.35 14.54
C SER A 48 -0.99 -10.19 13.28
N PRO A 49 -0.05 -11.15 13.33
CA PRO A 49 0.36 -11.95 12.17
C PRO A 49 -0.75 -12.80 11.53
N SER A 50 -1.82 -13.11 12.27
CA SER A 50 -2.93 -13.93 11.80
C SER A 50 -4.02 -13.15 11.04
N ASP A 51 -4.07 -11.82 11.18
CA ASP A 51 -5.08 -10.98 10.53
C ASP A 51 -4.47 -9.69 9.94
N PRO A 52 -3.71 -9.81 8.84
CA PRO A 52 -3.07 -8.65 8.21
C PRO A 52 -4.09 -7.65 7.65
N PHE A 53 -5.26 -8.11 7.20
CA PHE A 53 -6.27 -7.20 6.66
C PHE A 53 -6.95 -6.39 7.77
N GLY A 54 -7.30 -7.00 8.91
CA GLY A 54 -7.78 -6.26 10.08
C GLY A 54 -6.76 -5.20 10.53
N ALA A 55 -5.48 -5.59 10.64
CA ALA A 55 -4.41 -4.67 10.99
C ALA A 55 -4.25 -3.50 9.99
N LEU A 56 -4.43 -3.74 8.68
CA LEU A 56 -4.47 -2.68 7.67
C LEU A 56 -5.63 -1.72 7.91
N VAL A 57 -6.84 -2.24 8.14
CA VAL A 57 -8.05 -1.42 8.33
C VAL A 57 -7.91 -0.54 9.57
N ASP A 58 -7.42 -1.08 10.68
CA ASP A 58 -7.22 -0.33 11.92
C ASP A 58 -6.20 0.80 11.75
N ARG A 59 -5.05 0.50 11.12
CA ARG A 59 -4.00 1.48 10.85
C ARG A 59 -4.46 2.55 9.88
N TRP A 60 -5.17 2.17 8.81
CA TRP A 60 -5.79 3.10 7.87
C TRP A 60 -6.76 4.04 8.58
N ASN A 61 -7.71 3.50 9.35
CA ASN A 61 -8.70 4.31 10.05
C ASN A 61 -8.06 5.28 11.05
N SER A 62 -6.97 4.87 11.71
CA SER A 62 -6.20 5.72 12.60
C SER A 62 -5.64 6.95 11.87
N VAL A 63 -4.87 6.76 10.79
CA VAL A 63 -4.31 7.90 10.02
C VAL A 63 -5.40 8.70 9.31
N HIS A 64 -6.47 8.05 8.83
CA HIS A 64 -7.61 8.71 8.20
C HIS A 64 -8.37 9.61 9.16
N SER A 65 -8.44 9.28 10.45
CA SER A 65 -9.05 10.15 11.45
C SER A 65 -8.38 11.53 11.57
N TRP A 66 -7.12 11.66 11.14
CA TRP A 66 -6.37 12.92 11.19
C TRP A 66 -6.41 13.70 9.88
N TYR A 67 -6.45 13.01 8.74
CA TYR A 67 -6.23 13.64 7.42
C TYR A 67 -7.41 13.50 6.44
N GLY A 68 -8.39 12.66 6.76
CA GLY A 68 -9.58 12.43 5.96
C GLY A 68 -9.29 12.07 4.50
N ASP A 69 -10.13 12.58 3.61
CA ASP A 69 -10.17 12.22 2.18
C ASP A 69 -8.95 12.67 1.36
N LYS A 70 -7.95 13.33 1.98
CA LYS A 70 -6.66 13.56 1.33
C LYS A 70 -5.87 12.26 1.15
N LEU A 71 -6.15 11.23 1.95
CA LEU A 71 -5.35 10.01 1.96
C LEU A 71 -5.66 9.08 0.79
N VAL A 72 -4.61 8.44 0.30
CA VAL A 72 -4.65 7.26 -0.57
C VAL A 72 -3.69 6.21 -0.03
N LEU A 73 -4.10 4.94 -0.03
CA LEU A 73 -3.19 3.84 0.30
C LEU A 73 -2.20 3.66 -0.85
N ALA A 74 -0.96 4.11 -0.64
CA ALA A 74 0.05 4.16 -1.67
C ALA A 74 0.82 2.85 -1.81
N GLU A 75 1.02 2.11 -0.70
CA GLU A 75 1.60 0.77 -0.73
C GLU A 75 0.99 -0.12 0.35
N ILE A 76 0.67 -1.34 -0.06
CA ILE A 76 0.26 -2.47 0.79
C ILE A 76 0.72 -3.75 0.10
N GLY A 77 1.19 -4.74 0.86
CA GLY A 77 1.57 -6.04 0.31
C GLY A 77 1.99 -7.02 1.37
N TRP A 78 2.11 -8.29 0.98
CA TRP A 78 2.64 -9.37 1.80
C TRP A 78 3.62 -10.21 0.98
N PRO A 79 4.81 -10.53 1.51
CA PRO A 79 5.79 -11.31 0.78
C PRO A 79 5.34 -12.78 0.65
N THR A 80 5.65 -13.36 -0.50
CA THR A 80 5.31 -14.76 -0.82
C THR A 80 6.35 -15.77 -0.34
N ASP A 81 7.56 -15.31 -0.03
CA ASP A 81 8.72 -16.11 0.38
C ASP A 81 9.71 -15.24 1.20
N GLY A 82 10.67 -15.87 1.88
CA GLY A 82 11.69 -15.22 2.71
C GLY A 82 11.54 -15.47 4.21
N GLY A 83 12.28 -14.71 5.01
CA GLY A 83 12.30 -14.79 6.46
C GLY A 83 11.03 -14.27 7.13
N THR A 84 10.76 -14.79 8.32
CA THR A 84 9.69 -14.33 9.20
C THR A 84 10.06 -13.00 9.87
N SER A 85 9.11 -12.07 9.97
CA SER A 85 9.25 -10.83 10.74
C SER A 85 8.31 -10.85 11.95
N ASP A 86 8.82 -10.95 13.18
CA ASP A 86 8.02 -10.94 14.41
C ASP A 86 6.77 -11.86 14.38
N GLY A 87 6.94 -13.08 13.87
CA GLY A 87 5.86 -14.07 13.72
C GLY A 87 5.01 -13.92 12.46
N HIS A 88 5.22 -12.89 11.64
CA HIS A 88 4.62 -12.72 10.32
C HIS A 88 5.40 -13.55 9.31
N VAL A 89 4.77 -14.62 8.83
CA VAL A 89 5.40 -15.60 7.95
C VAL A 89 5.03 -15.29 6.49
N PRO A 90 6.00 -15.04 5.59
CA PRO A 90 5.76 -14.94 4.16
C PRO A 90 5.10 -16.22 3.62
N SER A 91 4.09 -16.09 2.77
CA SER A 91 3.49 -17.25 2.08
C SER A 91 2.62 -16.81 0.90
N MET A 92 2.52 -17.70 -0.09
CA MET A 92 1.62 -17.55 -1.23
C MET A 92 0.15 -17.40 -0.78
N ASP A 93 -0.28 -18.25 0.15
CA ASP A 93 -1.68 -18.26 0.63
C ASP A 93 -2.05 -16.95 1.34
N MET A 94 -1.18 -16.45 2.24
CA MET A 94 -1.44 -15.20 2.94
C MET A 94 -1.39 -13.99 2.00
N ALA A 95 -0.46 -13.98 1.04
CA ALA A 95 -0.37 -12.92 0.05
C ALA A 95 -1.63 -12.85 -0.83
N LEU A 96 -2.10 -13.99 -1.35
CA LEU A 96 -3.34 -14.05 -2.13
C LEU A 96 -4.57 -13.66 -1.31
N LYS A 97 -4.65 -14.15 -0.06
CA LYS A 97 -5.73 -13.79 0.86
C LYS A 97 -5.79 -12.29 1.10
N LEU A 98 -4.65 -11.66 1.46
CA LEU A 98 -4.59 -10.22 1.70
C LEU A 98 -4.93 -9.43 0.44
N PHE A 99 -4.39 -9.82 -0.72
CA PHE A 99 -4.69 -9.17 -1.99
C PHE A 99 -6.20 -9.19 -2.29
N ASN A 100 -6.86 -10.34 -2.15
CA ASN A 100 -8.29 -10.46 -2.41
C ASN A 100 -9.13 -9.60 -1.44
N GLN A 101 -8.77 -9.57 -0.16
CA GLN A 101 -9.44 -8.73 0.83
C GLN A 101 -9.27 -7.23 0.54
N VAL A 102 -8.05 -6.80 0.18
CA VAL A 102 -7.77 -5.42 -0.22
C VAL A 102 -8.56 -5.06 -1.48
N ASN A 103 -8.52 -5.88 -2.52
CA ASN A 103 -9.26 -5.64 -3.75
C ASN A 103 -10.78 -5.52 -3.50
N ALA A 104 -11.36 -6.40 -2.68
CA ALA A 104 -12.77 -6.33 -2.30
C ALA A 104 -13.11 -5.07 -1.47
N ALA A 105 -12.17 -4.55 -0.67
CA ALA A 105 -12.33 -3.29 0.05
C ALA A 105 -12.25 -2.06 -0.87
N VAL A 106 -11.30 -2.05 -1.81
CA VAL A 106 -11.17 -1.00 -2.83
C VAL A 106 -12.44 -0.89 -3.68
N LYS A 107 -13.02 -2.02 -4.11
CA LYS A 107 -14.32 -2.05 -4.83
C LYS A 107 -15.49 -1.48 -4.03
N ARG A 108 -15.36 -1.40 -2.70
CA ARG A 108 -16.35 -0.78 -1.80
C ARG A 108 -16.01 0.69 -1.48
N GLY A 109 -15.03 1.28 -2.15
CA GLY A 109 -14.61 2.67 -1.97
C GLY A 109 -13.69 2.91 -0.78
N MET A 110 -13.07 1.87 -0.22
CA MET A 110 -12.05 2.04 0.83
C MET A 110 -10.71 2.49 0.23
N PHE A 111 -9.86 3.09 1.07
CA PHE A 111 -8.45 3.37 0.79
C PHE A 111 -8.14 4.54 -0.16
N GLY A 112 -9.10 5.43 -0.37
CA GLY A 112 -8.90 6.68 -1.11
C GLY A 112 -8.91 6.50 -2.62
N ASP A 113 -8.44 7.53 -3.33
CA ASP A 113 -8.48 7.61 -4.79
C ASP A 113 -7.30 6.84 -5.42
N LEU A 114 -7.59 5.74 -6.14
CA LEU A 114 -6.62 4.85 -6.80
C LEU A 114 -5.55 4.23 -5.86
N PRO A 115 -5.94 3.43 -4.87
CA PRO A 115 -5.00 2.73 -3.99
C PRO A 115 -4.13 1.72 -4.76
N ALA A 116 -2.88 1.58 -4.33
CA ALA A 116 -1.89 0.75 -5.02
C ALA A 116 -1.39 -0.43 -4.16
N TYR A 117 -1.28 -1.60 -4.80
CA TYR A 117 -0.75 -2.81 -4.19
C TYR A 117 0.73 -2.98 -4.56
N PHE A 118 1.59 -3.09 -3.56
CA PHE A 118 3.02 -3.29 -3.69
C PHE A 118 3.32 -4.79 -3.79
N MET A 119 3.83 -5.30 -4.91
CA MET A 119 4.16 -4.62 -6.16
C MET A 119 3.84 -5.48 -7.37
N PHE A 120 4.05 -4.97 -8.58
CA PHE A 120 3.75 -5.72 -9.80
C PHE A 120 4.52 -7.06 -9.86
N HIS A 121 5.85 -7.03 -9.83
CA HIS A 121 6.66 -8.25 -9.91
C HIS A 121 7.76 -8.30 -8.85
N ASP A 122 8.26 -9.50 -8.58
CA ASP A 122 9.42 -9.71 -7.70
C ASP A 122 10.66 -8.95 -8.17
N ASN A 123 11.46 -8.48 -7.21
CA ASN A 123 12.70 -7.78 -7.48
C ASN A 123 13.88 -8.59 -6.94
N PRO A 124 14.53 -9.45 -7.75
CA PRO A 124 15.59 -10.34 -7.31
C PRO A 124 16.87 -9.61 -6.84
N ASN A 125 16.98 -8.30 -7.10
CA ASN A 125 18.09 -7.48 -6.59
C ASN A 125 17.91 -7.05 -5.13
N LYS A 126 16.74 -7.32 -4.53
CA LYS A 126 16.50 -7.12 -3.09
C LYS A 126 16.85 -8.37 -2.28
N VAL A 127 16.96 -8.21 -0.97
CA VAL A 127 17.38 -9.28 -0.04
C VAL A 127 16.18 -9.91 0.68
N ASP A 128 16.33 -11.17 1.06
CA ASP A 128 15.35 -11.89 1.89
C ASP A 128 13.89 -11.78 1.40
N PHE A 129 12.92 -11.41 2.26
CA PHE A 129 11.51 -11.28 1.92
C PHE A 129 11.21 -10.09 0.98
N GLU A 130 12.08 -9.08 0.96
CA GLU A 130 11.87 -7.86 0.15
C GLU A 130 11.82 -8.16 -1.35
N LYS A 131 12.46 -9.24 -1.80
CA LYS A 131 12.47 -9.65 -3.21
C LYS A 131 11.13 -10.27 -3.66
N SER A 132 10.25 -10.62 -2.72
CA SER A 132 9.14 -11.58 -2.94
C SER A 132 7.73 -10.99 -2.78
N PHE A 133 7.58 -9.66 -2.83
CA PHE A 133 6.29 -8.95 -2.72
C PHE A 133 5.46 -8.91 -4.02
N GLY A 134 6.01 -9.36 -5.15
CA GLY A 134 5.34 -9.27 -6.45
C GLY A 134 4.07 -10.10 -6.52
N LEU A 135 3.03 -9.55 -7.17
CA LEU A 135 1.90 -10.34 -7.68
C LEU A 135 2.29 -11.23 -8.87
N ALA A 136 3.38 -10.88 -9.54
CA ALA A 136 4.05 -11.65 -10.56
C ALA A 136 5.47 -12.06 -10.13
N TRP A 137 5.97 -13.14 -10.71
CA TRP A 137 7.38 -13.51 -10.67
C TRP A 137 8.23 -12.45 -11.37
N ALA A 138 9.55 -12.47 -11.17
CA ALA A 138 10.48 -11.51 -11.78
C ALA A 138 10.46 -11.49 -13.32
N ASN A 139 9.93 -12.54 -13.97
CA ASN A 139 9.72 -12.62 -15.42
C ASN A 139 8.33 -12.12 -15.87
N ALA A 140 7.62 -11.39 -15.00
CA ALA A 140 6.27 -10.86 -15.21
C ALA A 140 5.15 -11.90 -15.41
N GLN A 141 5.40 -13.19 -15.18
CA GLN A 141 4.33 -14.19 -15.12
C GLN A 141 3.60 -14.10 -13.78
N TRP A 142 2.27 -14.11 -13.79
CA TRP A 142 1.47 -14.04 -12.58
C TRP A 142 1.75 -15.20 -11.62
N LYS A 143 1.81 -14.90 -10.32
CA LYS A 143 1.92 -15.90 -9.25
C LYS A 143 0.58 -16.54 -8.91
N PHE A 144 -0.49 -15.82 -9.17
CA PHE A 144 -1.84 -16.15 -8.77
C PHE A 144 -2.76 -16.15 -9.99
N ASP A 145 -3.81 -16.95 -9.93
CA ASP A 145 -4.88 -16.90 -10.91
C ASP A 145 -5.85 -15.76 -10.57
N PHE A 146 -5.90 -14.76 -11.44
CA PHE A 146 -6.77 -13.60 -11.31
C PHE A 146 -7.99 -13.64 -12.22
N SER A 147 -8.24 -14.77 -12.91
CA SER A 147 -9.37 -14.92 -13.84
C SER A 147 -10.74 -14.69 -13.20
N ALA A 148 -10.87 -14.87 -11.88
CA ALA A 148 -12.09 -14.62 -11.12
C ALA A 148 -12.27 -13.17 -10.64
N LEU A 149 -11.30 -12.28 -10.88
CA LEU A 149 -11.42 -10.87 -10.51
C LEU A 149 -12.20 -10.12 -11.58
N ASN A 150 -13.47 -9.78 -11.30
CA ASN A 150 -14.22 -8.86 -12.16
C ASN A 150 -13.56 -7.47 -12.12
N PRO A 151 -13.08 -6.92 -13.25
CA PRO A 151 -12.53 -5.57 -13.30
C PRO A 151 -13.57 -4.50 -12.96
#